data_AF-A0A2P4X9E4-F1
#
_entry.id   AF-A0A2P4X9E4-F1
#
_cell.length_a   1.000
_cell.length_b   1.000
_cell.length_c   1.000
_cell.angle_alpha   90.00
_cell.angle_beta   90.00
_cell.angle_gamma   90.00
#
_symmetry.space_group_name_H-M   'P 1'
#
loop_
_entity.id
_entity.type
_entity.pdbx_description
1 polymer ?
#
loop_
_entity_poly.entity_id
_entity_poly.type
_entity_poly.pdbx_seq_one_letter_code
_entity_poly.pdbx_strand_id
1 'polypeptide(L)' 'MDLVLKVEDFDSTESFLVLDMDKYDLILGMPWLEKYEFWIDWRGKVIGAPEMVAKAHTIPKKYWESLTPMKVLR' A
#
# COMPACT_ATOMS: atom_id res chain seq x y z
N MET A 1 13.24 -11.21 11.13
CA MET A 1 12.39 -11.25 12.34
C MET A 1 10.96 -11.16 11.87
N ASP A 2 10.09 -12.07 12.32
CA ASP A 2 8.68 -12.01 11.94
C ASP A 2 7.97 -10.98 12.81
N LEU A 3 7.36 -10.00 12.16
CA LEU A 3 6.62 -8.92 12.83
C LEU A 3 5.16 -8.97 12.40
N VAL A 4 4.28 -8.73 13.36
CA VAL A 4 2.86 -8.50 13.08
C VAL A 4 2.70 -7.01 12.78
N LEU A 5 2.37 -6.69 11.53
CA LEU A 5 2.07 -5.34 11.07
C LEU A 5 0.56 -5.16 11.02
N LYS A 6 0.05 -4.20 11.80
CA LYS A 6 -1.35 -3.79 11.80
C LYS A 6 -1.47 -2.37 11.28
N VAL A 7 -2.22 -2.19 10.20
CA VAL A 7 -2.54 -0.89 9.59
C VAL A 7 -4.05 -0.79 9.48
N GLU A 8 -4.66 0.03 10.33
CA GLU A 8 -6.12 0.11 10.47
C GLU A 8 -6.76 -1.29 10.66
N ASP A 9 -7.59 -1.72 9.71
CA ASP A 9 -8.29 -3.01 9.72
C ASP A 9 -7.49 -4.15 9.06
N PHE A 10 -6.27 -3.87 8.57
CA PHE A 10 -5.43 -4.84 7.88
C PHE A 10 -4.33 -5.40 8.81
N ASP A 11 -4.21 -6.72 8.89
CA ASP A 11 -3.14 -7.42 9.58
C ASP A 11 -2.31 -8.28 8.62
N SER A 12 -0.98 -8.19 8.76
CA SER A 12 -0.04 -9.06 8.05
C SER A 12 1.04 -9.55 9.00
N THR A 13 1.52 -10.77 8.77
CA THR A 13 2.72 -11.29 9.43
C THR A 13 3.79 -11.39 8.37
N GLU A 14 4.87 -10.64 8.54
CA GLU A 14 5.93 -10.54 7.54
C GLU A 14 7.31 -10.68 8.17
N SER A 15 8.21 -11.33 7.44
CA SER A 15 9.61 -11.43 7.81
C SER A 15 10.34 -10.17 7.36
N PHE A 16 10.78 -9.34 8.31
CA PHE A 16 11.57 -8.15 8.03
C PHE A 16 13.07 -8.39 8.16
N LEU A 17 13.83 -7.65 7.35
CA LEU A 17 15.26 -7.44 7.53
C LEU A 17 15.48 -6.44 8.65
N VAL A 18 16.21 -6.85 9.69
CA VAL A 18 16.54 -5.97 10.82
C VAL A 18 17.82 -5.23 10.48
N LEU A 19 17.72 -3.91 10.41
CA LEU A 19 18.85 -3.00 10.17
C LEU A 19 18.94 -2.05 11.37
N ASP A 20 20.16 -1.73 11.78
CA ASP A 20 20.40 -0.71 12.80
C ASP A 20 20.25 0.67 12.14
N MET A 21 19.08 1.29 12.34
CA MET A 21 18.75 2.61 11.82
C MET A 21 18.19 3.48 12.92
N ASP A 22 18.64 4.73 12.95
CA ASP A 22 18.30 5.72 13.97
C ASP A 22 17.02 6.49 13.68
N LYS A 23 16.67 6.64 12.40
CA LYS A 23 15.59 7.55 11.96
C LYS A 23 14.22 6.90 11.75
N TYR A 24 14.18 5.62 11.43
CA TYR A 24 12.95 4.93 11.05
C TYR A 24 12.81 3.60 11.76
N ASP A 25 11.64 3.35 12.34
CA ASP A 25 11.33 2.10 13.01
C ASP A 25 11.02 0.96 12.01
N LEU A 26 10.49 1.31 10.82
CA LEU A 26 10.08 0.34 9.79
C LEU A 26 10.10 0.97 8.39
N ILE A 27 10.59 0.23 7.40
CA ILE A 27 10.47 0.57 5.98
C ILE A 27 9.68 -0.53 5.28
N LEU A 28 8.57 -0.16 4.65
CA LEU A 28 7.80 -1.02 3.77
C LEU A 28 8.29 -0.84 2.33
N GLY A 29 8.78 -1.94 1.74
CA GLY A 29 9.22 -1.95 0.36
C GLY A 29 8.06 -2.11 -0.62
N MET A 30 8.36 -1.86 -1.90
CA MET A 30 7.43 -2.12 -3.00
C MET A 30 6.86 -3.55 -3.01
N PRO A 31 7.64 -4.63 -2.75
CA PRO A 31 7.09 -5.99 -2.76
C PRO A 31 5.95 -6.20 -1.75
N TRP A 32 6.00 -5.52 -0.60
CA TRP A 32 4.93 -5.59 0.40
C TRP A 32 3.67 -4.88 -0.09
N LEU A 33 3.83 -3.69 -0.68
CA LEU A 33 2.73 -2.92 -1.27
C LEU A 33 2.06 -3.67 -2.42
N GLU A 34 2.86 -4.32 -3.28
CA GLU A 34 2.36 -5.12 -4.41
C GLU A 34 1.64 -6.38 -3.95
N LYS A 35 2.18 -7.10 -2.96
CA LYS A 35 1.58 -8.34 -2.41
C LYS A 35 0.15 -8.12 -1.92
N TYR A 36 -0.11 -6.96 -1.34
CA TYR A 36 -1.39 -6.59 -0.77
C TYR A 36 -2.12 -5.52 -1.57
N GLU A 37 -1.68 -5.24 -2.80
CA GLU A 37 -2.27 -4.29 -3.75
C GLU A 37 -2.64 -2.92 -3.12
N PHE A 38 -1.86 -2.44 -2.15
CA PHE A 38 -2.11 -1.15 -1.51
C PHE A 38 -1.98 -0.02 -2.54
N TRP A 39 -2.83 0.99 -2.41
CA TRP A 39 -2.72 2.22 -3.18
C TRP A 39 -2.25 3.38 -2.30
N ILE A 40 -1.52 4.30 -2.93
CA ILE A 40 -0.98 5.50 -2.28
C ILE A 40 -1.55 6.72 -3.01
N ASP A 41 -2.40 7.49 -2.36
CA ASP A 41 -2.78 8.82 -2.86
C ASP A 41 -1.80 9.86 -2.34
N TRP A 42 -0.91 10.28 -3.24
CA TRP A 42 0.09 11.31 -2.97
C TRP A 42 -0.53 12.69 -2.65
N ARG A 43 -1.70 13.01 -3.24
CA ARG A 43 -2.35 14.31 -3.08
C ARG A 43 -3.13 14.36 -1.76
N GLY A 44 -3.86 13.29 -1.46
CA GLY A 44 -4.56 13.12 -0.18
C GLY A 44 -3.63 12.76 0.98
N LYS A 45 -2.40 12.30 0.69
CA LYS A 45 -1.42 11.77 1.65
C LYS A 45 -1.99 10.61 2.47
N VAL A 46 -2.70 9.71 1.79
CA VAL A 46 -3.34 8.54 2.39
C VAL A 46 -2.87 7.26 1.69
N ILE A 47 -2.83 6.18 2.46
CA ILE A 47 -2.57 4.82 1.99
C ILE A 47 -3.83 4.02 2.29
N GLY A 48 -4.31 3.23 1.33
CA GLY A 48 -5.53 2.45 1.50
C GLY A 48 -5.39 1.01 1.05
N ALA A 49 -6.06 0.11 1.77
CA ALA A 49 -6.13 -1.31 1.43
C ALA A 49 -7.11 -1.56 0.26
N PRO A 50 -6.92 -2.64 -0.52
CA PRO A 50 -7.81 -3.01 -1.63
C PRO A 50 -9.26 -3.23 -1.20
N GLU A 51 -9.51 -3.73 0.02
CA GLU A 51 -10.88 -3.97 0.51
C GLU A 51 -11.68 -2.67 0.69
N MET A 52 -11.02 -1.53 0.89
CA MET A 52 -11.70 -0.23 0.93
C MET A 52 -12.26 0.16 -0.45
N VAL A 53 -11.77 -0.44 -1.55
CA VAL A 53 -12.24 -0.21 -2.92
C VAL A 53 -13.62 -0.84 -3.14
N ALA A 54 -13.96 -1.94 -2.46
CA ALA A 54 -15.30 -2.52 -2.50
C ALA A 54 -16.35 -1.59 -1.85
N LYS A 55 -15.97 -0.84 -0.81
CA LYS A 55 -16.83 0.20 -0.20
C LYS A 55 -16.85 1.51 -1.00
N ALA A 56 -15.80 1.77 -1.79
CA ALA A 56 -15.70 2.94 -2.68
C ALA A 56 -16.35 2.73 -4.08
N HIS A 57 -17.17 1.69 -4.27
CA HIS A 57 -17.95 1.45 -5.50
C HIS A 57 -18.99 2.54 -5.86
N THR A 58 -18.99 3.67 -5.15
CA THR A 58 -19.63 4.92 -5.57
C THR A 58 -18.73 5.82 -6.42
N ILE A 59 -17.44 5.48 -6.60
CA ILE A 59 -16.50 6.26 -7.43
C ILE A 59 -16.51 5.71 -8.86
N PRO A 60 -16.87 6.53 -9.87
CA PRO A 60 -16.94 6.09 -11.26
C PRO A 60 -15.60 5.55 -11.79
N LYS A 61 -15.65 4.40 -12.46
CA LYS A 61 -14.53 3.69 -13.11
C LYS A 61 -13.59 4.61 -13.94
N LYS A 62 -14.11 5.72 -14.49
CA LYS A 62 -13.30 6.74 -15.20
C LYS A 62 -12.18 7.35 -14.36
N TYR A 63 -12.34 7.42 -13.04
CA TYR A 63 -11.30 7.94 -12.14
C TYR A 63 -10.18 6.92 -11.94
N TRP A 64 -10.48 5.62 -11.98
CA TRP A 64 -9.49 4.55 -11.93
C TRP A 64 -8.53 4.59 -13.12
N GLU A 65 -9.07 4.80 -14.33
CA GLU A 65 -8.30 4.89 -15.57
C GLU A 65 -7.39 6.14 -15.62
N SER A 66 -7.67 7.15 -14.78
CA SER A 66 -6.84 8.37 -14.66
C SER A 66 -5.74 8.26 -13.60
N LEU A 67 -5.82 7.27 -12.71
CA LEU A 67 -4.91 7.10 -11.56
C LEU A 67 -3.90 5.99 -11.75
N THR A 68 -3.97 5.20 -12.82
CA THR A 68 -2.94 4.21 -13.17
C THR A 68 -1.77 4.89 -13.92
N PRO A 69 -0.57 5.08 -13.31
CA PRO A 69 0.60 5.60 -14.00
C PRO A 69 1.39 4.46 -14.68
N MET A 70 0.85 3.25 -14.78
CA MET A 70 1.50 2.12 -15.47
C MET A 70 1.12 2.10 -16.95
N LYS A 71 1.50 3.16 -17.68
CA LYS A 71 2.02 2.91 -19.03
C LYS A 71 3.46 2.48 -18.83
N VAL A 72 3.67 1.17 -18.76
CA VAL A 72 4.98 0.57 -19.05
C VAL A 72 5.37 1.11 -20.43
N LEU A 73 6.27 2.09 -20.45
CA LEU A 73 6.93 2.55 -21.66
C LEU A 73 7.65 1.32 -22.24
N ARG A 74 7.16 0.84 -23.38
CA ARG A 74 7.92 -0.01 -24.30
C ARG A 74 8.75 0.90 -25.20
#